data_AF-A0A941CBV7-F1
#
_entry.id   AF-A0A941CBV7-F1
#
_cell.length_a   1.000
_cell.length_b   1.000
_cell.length_c   1.000
_cell.angle_alpha   90.00
_cell.angle_beta   90.00
_cell.angle_gamma   90.00
#
_symmetry.space_group_name_H-M   'P 1'
#
loop_
_entity.id
_entity.type
_entity.pdbx_description
1 polymer ?
#
loop_
_entity_poly.entity_id
_entity_poly.type
_entity_poly.pdbx_seq_one_letter_code
_entity_poly.pdbx_strand_id
1 'polypeptide(L)'
;MDELAFEVSKVLYPMDISTSSQGKLQKVLNHIEILDRWNKKKEKIKEFFKGDIVDKYINQTEKIIKNEEALFSKIQKDWFLNIYFDSLYKFYSEDLFIDESKYYYVANTSPSPIKYKAKSKIEINEKDIRIKTKGIIHDERCARDIEHGFDSPYYKKHNKKEKALKGSCNLVYLLEKDTAIIEGIEAEFETKFKQPKKVLIKMFLLEKLTTKRNSMLVEKEEKTSQTGFWGKLFKK
;
A
#
# COMPACT_ATOMS: atom_id res chain seq x y z
N MET A 1 -16.13 9.78 14.39
CA MET A 1 -15.12 8.69 14.35
C MET A 1 -13.99 9.04 13.40
N ASP A 2 -14.30 9.48 12.18
CA ASP A 2 -13.28 9.79 11.16
C ASP A 2 -12.32 10.91 11.59
N GLU A 3 -12.83 11.96 12.23
CA GLU A 3 -12.01 13.06 12.76
C GLU A 3 -11.07 12.60 13.89
N LEU A 4 -11.57 11.79 14.82
CA LEU A 4 -10.75 11.18 15.87
C LEU A 4 -9.64 10.30 15.27
N ALA A 5 -9.98 9.45 14.29
CA ALA A 5 -9.02 8.60 13.60
C ALA A 5 -7.96 9.42 12.84
N PHE A 6 -8.37 10.54 12.23
CA PHE A 6 -7.46 11.47 11.57
C PHE A 6 -6.52 12.17 12.56
N GLU A 7 -7.02 12.65 13.69
CA GLU A 7 -6.18 13.26 14.72
C GLU A 7 -5.19 12.28 15.35
N VAL A 8 -5.61 11.03 15.53
CA VAL A 8 -4.74 9.93 15.99
C VAL A 8 -3.69 9.59 14.94
N SER A 9 -4.03 9.50 13.66
CA SER A 9 -3.08 9.08 12.61
C SER A 9 -1.93 10.06 12.40
N LYS A 10 -2.12 11.34 12.72
CA LYS A 10 -1.07 12.38 12.64
C LYS A 10 0.19 12.04 13.43
N VAL A 11 0.09 11.26 14.51
CA VAL A 11 1.26 10.89 15.33
C VAL A 11 2.25 9.99 14.59
N LEU A 12 1.77 9.30 13.54
CA LEU A 12 2.59 8.42 12.72
C LEU A 12 3.58 9.22 11.85
N TYR A 13 3.33 10.50 11.59
CA TYR A 13 4.12 11.30 10.67
C TYR A 13 4.96 12.38 11.38
N PRO A 14 6.18 12.69 10.91
CA PRO A 14 6.90 12.00 9.83
C PRO A 14 7.31 10.57 10.23
N MET A 15 7.22 9.64 9.27
CA MET A 15 7.55 8.24 9.48
C MET A 15 8.86 7.91 8.76
N ASP A 16 9.84 7.42 9.50
CA ASP A 16 11.10 6.96 8.94
C ASP A 16 11.03 5.45 8.82
N ILE A 17 11.37 4.94 7.65
CA ILE A 17 11.27 3.52 7.33
C ILE A 17 12.55 3.03 6.68
N SER A 18 12.80 1.73 6.78
CA SER A 18 13.79 1.08 5.92
C SER A 18 13.12 0.17 4.91
N THR A 19 13.70 0.11 3.73
CA THR A 19 13.27 -0.77 2.63
C THR A 19 14.40 -1.73 2.25
N SER A 20 14.03 -2.85 1.65
CA SER A 20 15.00 -3.72 0.97
C SER A 20 15.51 -3.03 -0.30
N SER A 21 16.59 -3.56 -0.88
CA SER A 21 17.07 -3.14 -2.21
C SER A 21 16.03 -3.26 -3.32
N GLN A 22 14.97 -4.05 -3.11
CA GLN A 22 13.86 -4.20 -4.04
C GLN A 22 12.71 -3.21 -3.79
N GLY A 23 12.82 -2.35 -2.77
CA GLY A 23 11.79 -1.40 -2.35
C GLY A 23 10.82 -1.92 -1.29
N LYS A 24 10.99 -3.16 -0.81
CA LYS A 24 10.07 -3.77 0.16
C LYS A 24 10.20 -3.15 1.54
N LEU A 25 9.09 -2.73 2.16
CA LEU A 25 9.09 -2.23 3.54
C LEU A 25 9.61 -3.29 4.53
N GLN A 26 10.58 -2.93 5.37
CA GLN A 26 11.22 -3.84 6.34
C GLN A 26 10.95 -3.48 7.81
N LYS A 27 10.99 -2.20 8.18
CA LYS A 27 10.73 -1.73 9.56
C LYS A 27 10.47 -0.22 9.59
N VAL A 28 9.94 0.25 10.73
CA VAL A 28 9.88 1.66 11.11
C VAL A 28 11.11 1.99 11.95
N LEU A 29 11.86 3.02 11.58
CA LEU A 29 13.11 3.40 12.24
C LEU A 29 12.89 4.33 13.43
N ASN A 30 11.87 5.18 13.37
CA ASN A 30 11.61 6.21 14.38
C ASN A 30 10.44 5.87 15.32
N HIS A 31 10.32 4.61 15.74
CA HIS A 31 9.26 4.15 16.65
C HIS A 31 9.20 4.96 17.96
N ILE A 32 10.37 5.25 18.55
CA ILE A 32 10.49 6.05 19.78
C ILE A 32 9.89 7.44 19.58
N GLU A 33 10.15 8.10 18.45
CA GLU A 33 9.60 9.42 18.16
C GLU A 33 8.08 9.39 17.97
N ILE A 34 7.55 8.35 17.31
CA ILE A 34 6.11 8.13 17.16
C ILE A 34 5.46 8.00 18.55
N LEU A 35 6.09 7.25 19.46
CA LEU A 35 5.61 7.07 20.83
C LEU A 35 5.61 8.40 21.60
N ASP A 36 6.66 9.21 21.46
CA ASP A 36 6.75 10.53 22.07
C ASP A 36 5.67 11.49 21.54
N ARG A 37 5.42 11.47 20.23
CA ARG A 37 4.32 12.24 19.60
C ARG A 37 2.97 11.77 20.14
N TRP A 38 2.77 10.47 20.29
CA TRP A 38 1.55 9.90 20.87
C TRP A 38 1.32 10.40 22.31
N ASN A 39 2.33 10.30 23.16
CA ASN A 39 2.22 10.73 24.56
C ASN A 39 1.82 12.23 24.67
N LYS A 40 2.38 13.09 23.81
CA LYS A 40 2.03 14.52 23.75
C LYS A 40 0.64 14.79 23.18
N LYS A 41 0.19 13.99 22.19
CA LYS A 41 -1.07 14.22 21.46
C LYS A 41 -2.28 13.62 22.19
N LYS A 42 -2.10 12.50 22.90
CA LYS A 42 -3.15 11.76 23.59
C LYS A 42 -3.98 12.64 24.52
N GLU A 43 -3.32 13.46 25.34
CA GLU A 43 -4.02 14.35 26.29
C GLU A 43 -4.90 15.37 25.56
N LYS A 44 -4.38 15.99 24.50
CA LYS A 44 -5.17 16.89 23.64
C LYS A 44 -6.38 16.17 23.04
N ILE A 45 -6.20 14.96 22.53
CA ILE A 45 -7.32 14.19 21.95
C ILE A 45 -8.40 13.92 23.02
N LYS A 46 -8.01 13.57 24.25
CA LYS A 46 -8.95 13.33 25.34
C LYS A 46 -9.69 14.59 25.79
N GLU A 47 -9.15 15.79 25.56
CA GLU A 47 -9.86 17.04 25.84
C GLU A 47 -11.00 17.28 24.85
N PHE A 48 -10.74 17.06 23.56
CA PHE A 48 -11.70 17.34 22.48
C PHE A 48 -12.71 16.21 22.22
N PHE A 49 -12.33 14.96 22.46
CA PHE A 49 -13.19 13.79 22.22
C PHE A 49 -13.51 13.09 23.54
N LYS A 50 -14.79 12.87 23.82
CA LYS A 50 -15.29 12.28 25.07
C LYS A 50 -16.19 11.07 24.84
N GLY A 51 -16.25 10.19 25.84
CA GLY A 51 -17.17 9.04 25.90
C GLY A 51 -16.47 7.68 25.81
N ASP A 52 -17.14 6.64 26.29
CA ASP A 52 -16.56 5.29 26.46
C ASP A 52 -15.99 4.70 25.15
N ILE A 53 -16.64 4.99 24.03
CA ILE A 53 -16.19 4.53 22.70
C ILE A 53 -14.86 5.19 22.33
N VAL A 54 -14.69 6.48 22.62
CA VAL A 54 -13.46 7.24 22.37
C VAL A 54 -12.34 6.69 23.25
N ASP A 55 -12.59 6.49 24.54
CA ASP A 55 -11.59 5.95 25.46
C ASP A 55 -11.14 4.55 25.05
N LYS A 56 -12.09 3.69 24.63
CA LYS A 56 -11.77 2.36 24.11
C LYS A 56 -10.89 2.44 22.85
N TYR A 57 -11.20 3.35 21.93
CA TYR A 57 -10.43 3.57 20.70
C TYR A 57 -9.01 4.08 21.00
N ILE A 58 -8.87 5.07 21.88
CA ILE A 58 -7.57 5.61 22.32
C ILE A 58 -6.74 4.52 22.99
N ASN A 59 -7.33 3.74 23.89
CA ASN A 59 -6.64 2.66 24.59
C ASN A 59 -6.18 1.54 23.64
N GLN A 60 -6.99 1.18 22.64
CA GLN A 60 -6.60 0.21 21.62
C GLN A 60 -5.45 0.74 20.74
N THR A 61 -5.52 2.01 20.35
CA THR A 61 -4.45 2.66 19.57
C THR A 61 -3.15 2.74 20.37
N GLU A 62 -3.21 3.12 21.64
CA GLU A 62 -2.04 3.18 22.52
C GLU A 62 -1.35 1.82 22.65
N LYS A 63 -2.12 0.73 22.79
CA LYS A 63 -1.56 -0.63 22.84
C LYS A 63 -0.81 -0.99 21.55
N ILE A 64 -1.32 -0.55 20.40
CA ILE A 64 -0.66 -0.76 19.10
C ILE A 64 0.61 0.10 19.02
N ILE A 65 0.53 1.39 19.34
CA ILE A 65 1.68 2.32 19.22
C ILE A 65 2.81 1.93 20.17
N LYS A 66 2.51 1.46 21.39
CA LYS A 66 3.54 1.04 22.36
C LYS A 66 4.31 -0.22 21.95
N ASN A 67 3.77 -1.03 21.04
CA ASN A 67 4.40 -2.26 20.59
C ASN A 67 4.87 -2.08 19.14
N GLU A 68 6.19 -2.03 18.93
CA GLU A 68 6.79 -1.80 17.61
C GLU A 68 6.35 -2.84 16.56
N GLU A 69 6.33 -4.12 16.91
CA GLU A 69 5.89 -5.20 16.03
C GLU A 69 4.41 -5.08 15.66
N ALA A 70 3.57 -4.74 16.64
CA ALA A 70 2.13 -4.53 16.42
C ALA A 70 1.89 -3.31 15.54
N LEU A 71 2.60 -2.20 15.78
CA LEU A 71 2.54 -1.01 14.93
C LEU A 71 2.97 -1.35 13.51
N PHE A 72 4.10 -2.02 13.34
CA PHE A 72 4.62 -2.42 12.04
C PHE A 72 3.64 -3.35 11.30
N SER A 73 3.04 -4.33 12.00
CA SER A 73 2.01 -5.20 11.45
C SER A 73 0.77 -4.42 10.96
N LYS A 74 0.41 -3.32 11.63
CA LYS A 74 -0.68 -2.43 11.18
C LYS A 74 -0.28 -1.61 9.95
N ILE A 75 0.95 -1.10 9.92
CA ILE A 75 1.51 -0.36 8.79
C ILE A 75 1.57 -1.25 7.53
N GLN A 76 1.97 -2.52 7.67
CA GLN A 76 2.00 -3.47 6.54
C GLN A 76 0.62 -3.77 5.94
N LYS A 77 -0.45 -3.56 6.72
CA LYS A 77 -1.85 -3.72 6.28
C LYS A 77 -2.41 -2.47 5.62
N ASP A 78 -1.71 -1.35 5.70
CA ASP A 78 -2.10 -0.15 4.98
C ASP A 78 -1.94 -0.37 3.48
N TRP A 79 -3.03 -0.16 2.75
CA TRP A 79 -3.11 -0.42 1.32
C TRP A 79 -2.15 0.45 0.51
N PHE A 80 -2.00 1.72 0.88
CA PHE A 80 -1.10 2.62 0.18
C PHE A 80 0.35 2.20 0.43
N LEU A 81 0.75 2.02 1.68
CA LEU A 81 2.13 1.66 2.04
C LEU A 81 2.51 0.29 1.46
N ASN A 82 1.60 -0.69 1.51
CA ASN A 82 1.84 -2.02 0.96
C ASN A 82 2.10 -2.00 -0.55
N ILE A 83 1.38 -1.16 -1.30
CA ILE A 83 1.51 -1.05 -2.75
C ILE A 83 2.71 -0.16 -3.13
N TYR A 84 2.90 0.97 -2.44
CA TYR A 84 4.02 1.87 -2.72
C TYR A 84 5.37 1.19 -2.47
N PHE A 85 5.46 0.40 -1.39
CA PHE A 85 6.65 -0.39 -1.05
C PHE A 85 6.53 -1.84 -1.53
N ASP A 86 5.87 -2.07 -2.67
CA ASP A 86 5.93 -3.36 -3.35
C ASP A 86 7.35 -3.57 -3.94
N SER A 87 7.74 -4.83 -4.10
CA SER A 87 9.08 -5.19 -4.60
C SER A 87 9.17 -5.01 -6.12
N LEU A 88 9.32 -3.75 -6.57
CA LEU A 88 9.38 -3.38 -8.00
C LEU A 88 10.80 -3.38 -8.54
N TYR A 89 11.79 -3.02 -7.74
CA TYR A 89 13.18 -2.85 -8.19
C TYR A 89 13.94 -4.18 -8.16
N LYS A 90 13.64 -5.05 -9.12
CA LYS A 90 14.21 -6.40 -9.22
C LYS A 90 14.53 -6.74 -10.66
N PHE A 91 15.14 -7.91 -10.87
CA PHE A 91 15.44 -8.39 -12.21
C PHE A 91 14.18 -8.88 -12.91
N TYR A 92 13.98 -8.37 -14.13
CA TYR A 92 12.98 -8.84 -15.08
C TYR A 92 13.68 -9.67 -16.16
N SER A 93 12.93 -10.51 -16.88
CA SER A 93 13.46 -11.22 -18.04
C SER A 93 13.94 -10.25 -19.13
N GLU A 94 14.64 -10.79 -20.14
CA GLU A 94 15.04 -10.02 -21.33
C GLU A 94 13.83 -9.41 -22.05
N ASP A 95 12.68 -10.11 -22.03
CA ASP A 95 11.38 -9.63 -22.53
C ASP A 95 10.67 -8.65 -21.58
N LEU A 96 11.38 -8.14 -20.57
CA LEU A 96 10.92 -7.17 -19.59
C LEU A 96 9.70 -7.62 -18.78
N PHE A 97 9.57 -8.92 -18.49
CA PHE A 97 8.52 -9.43 -17.62
C PHE A 97 9.03 -10.39 -16.54
N ILE A 98 8.20 -10.64 -15.54
CA ILE A 98 8.44 -11.66 -14.52
C ILE A 98 7.12 -12.27 -14.07
N ASP A 99 7.09 -13.59 -13.92
CA ASP A 99 6.03 -14.29 -13.20
C ASP A 99 6.40 -14.37 -11.73
N GLU A 100 5.52 -13.94 -10.85
CA GLU A 100 5.80 -13.81 -9.43
C GLU A 100 4.59 -14.12 -8.54
N SER A 101 4.86 -14.31 -7.25
CA SER A 101 3.81 -14.32 -6.23
C SER A 101 3.70 -12.95 -5.58
N LYS A 102 2.50 -12.40 -5.54
CA LYS A 102 2.19 -11.16 -4.82
C LYS A 102 1.31 -11.45 -3.60
N TYR A 103 1.38 -10.58 -2.60
CA TYR A 103 0.68 -10.75 -1.32
C TYR A 103 0.01 -9.44 -0.92
N TYR A 104 -1.32 -9.40 -0.99
CA TYR A 104 -2.11 -8.21 -0.66
C TYR A 104 -3.19 -8.55 0.35
N TYR A 105 -3.42 -7.66 1.32
CA TYR A 105 -4.49 -7.83 2.30
C TYR A 105 -5.87 -7.61 1.68
N VAL A 106 -6.92 -8.17 2.27
CA VAL A 106 -8.30 -7.77 1.96
C VAL A 106 -8.81 -6.91 3.10
N ALA A 107 -9.26 -5.70 2.75
CA ALA A 107 -9.77 -4.71 3.71
C ALA A 107 -10.76 -5.33 4.70
N ASN A 108 -10.40 -5.26 5.99
CA ASN A 108 -11.20 -5.68 7.13
C ASN A 108 -11.70 -7.14 7.10
N THR A 109 -10.99 -8.04 6.41
CA THR A 109 -11.38 -9.47 6.36
C THR A 109 -10.23 -10.39 6.77
N SER A 110 -9.06 -10.23 6.17
CA SER A 110 -8.00 -11.24 6.25
C SER A 110 -6.98 -10.92 7.34
N PRO A 111 -6.60 -11.88 8.21
CA PRO A 111 -5.57 -11.64 9.22
C PRO A 111 -4.17 -11.54 8.59
N SER A 112 -3.92 -12.33 7.55
CA SER A 112 -2.72 -12.39 6.71
C SER A 112 -3.05 -12.06 5.24
N PRO A 113 -2.06 -11.66 4.41
CA PRO A 113 -2.31 -11.26 3.03
C PRO A 113 -2.70 -12.47 2.17
N ILE A 114 -3.46 -12.22 1.11
CA ILE A 114 -3.86 -13.21 0.11
C ILE A 114 -2.76 -13.36 -0.93
N LYS A 115 -2.43 -14.60 -1.27
CA LYS A 115 -1.46 -14.92 -2.34
C LYS A 115 -2.11 -14.78 -3.72
N TYR A 116 -1.41 -14.09 -4.62
CA TYR A 116 -1.74 -13.97 -6.04
C TYR A 116 -0.62 -14.60 -6.86
N LYS A 117 -0.99 -15.31 -7.93
CA LYS A 117 -0.06 -15.61 -9.03
C LYS A 117 -0.19 -14.48 -10.05
N ALA A 118 0.89 -13.75 -10.27
CA ALA A 118 0.89 -12.53 -11.04
C ALA A 118 2.00 -12.51 -12.10
N LYS A 119 1.77 -11.72 -13.15
CA LYS A 119 2.76 -11.36 -14.15
C LYS A 119 2.94 -9.85 -14.15
N SER A 120 4.18 -9.42 -13.95
CA SER A 120 4.58 -8.02 -13.99
C SER A 120 5.38 -7.76 -15.26
N LYS A 121 5.07 -6.69 -15.99
CA LYS A 121 5.74 -6.31 -17.23
C LYS A 121 6.14 -4.83 -17.20
N ILE A 122 7.36 -4.53 -17.61
CA ILE A 122 7.84 -3.17 -17.82
C ILE A 122 7.52 -2.75 -19.26
N GLU A 123 6.98 -1.56 -19.41
CA GLU A 123 6.83 -0.85 -20.67
C GLU A 123 7.63 0.44 -20.57
N ILE A 124 8.64 0.59 -21.42
CA ILE A 124 9.50 1.78 -21.45
C ILE A 124 9.05 2.64 -22.63
N ASN A 125 8.63 3.87 -22.33
CA ASN A 125 8.29 4.87 -23.34
C ASN A 125 9.35 5.99 -23.32
N GLU A 126 9.28 6.91 -24.28
CA GLU A 126 10.21 8.05 -24.33
C GLU A 126 10.21 8.87 -23.04
N LYS A 127 9.01 9.07 -22.45
CA LYS A 127 8.75 10.01 -21.35
C LYS A 127 8.51 9.36 -19.99
N ASP A 128 8.20 8.06 -19.95
CA ASP A 128 7.84 7.36 -18.72
C ASP A 128 8.20 5.88 -18.75
N ILE A 129 8.34 5.28 -17.56
CA ILE A 129 8.41 3.84 -17.37
C ILE A 129 7.12 3.40 -16.70
N ARG A 130 6.49 2.34 -17.22
CA ARG A 130 5.28 1.75 -16.63
C ARG A 130 5.55 0.33 -16.22
N ILE A 131 5.14 -0.03 -15.00
CA ILE A 131 5.12 -1.42 -14.56
C ILE A 131 3.66 -1.85 -14.44
N LYS A 132 3.24 -2.78 -15.30
CA LYS A 132 1.89 -3.35 -15.26
C LYS A 132 1.93 -4.72 -14.63
N THR A 133 1.16 -4.90 -13.56
CA THR A 133 1.00 -6.19 -12.87
C THR A 133 -0.43 -6.68 -13.05
N LYS A 134 -0.59 -7.91 -13.55
CA LYS A 134 -1.89 -8.60 -13.58
C LYS A 134 -1.78 -9.92 -12.83
N GLY A 135 -2.70 -10.17 -11.92
CA GLY A 135 -2.68 -11.38 -11.12
C GLY A 135 -4.07 -11.93 -10.83
N ILE A 136 -4.11 -13.22 -10.51
CA ILE A 136 -5.29 -13.93 -10.02
C ILE A 136 -4.98 -14.52 -8.64
N ILE A 137 -5.99 -14.61 -7.79
CA ILE A 137 -5.84 -15.25 -6.48
C ILE A 137 -5.38 -16.69 -6.67
N HIS A 138 -4.30 -17.03 -5.96
CA HIS A 138 -3.70 -18.36 -5.90
C HIS A 138 -3.35 -18.67 -4.43
N ASP A 139 -4.37 -18.59 -3.59
CA ASP A 139 -4.29 -18.85 -2.15
C ASP A 139 -4.92 -20.22 -1.83
N GLU A 140 -4.38 -20.91 -0.84
CA GLU A 140 -4.89 -22.21 -0.41
C GLU A 140 -6.22 -22.09 0.31
N ARG A 141 -6.43 -20.97 1.00
CA ARG A 141 -7.64 -20.64 1.77
C ARG A 141 -8.83 -20.39 0.85
N CYS A 142 -10.00 -20.83 1.27
CA CYS A 142 -11.25 -20.50 0.60
C CYS A 142 -11.83 -19.17 1.10
N ALA A 143 -12.93 -18.72 0.49
CA ALA A 143 -13.64 -17.51 0.93
C ALA A 143 -14.02 -17.56 2.42
N ARG A 144 -14.52 -18.71 2.89
CA ARG A 144 -14.92 -18.89 4.29
C ARG A 144 -13.75 -18.82 5.26
N ASP A 145 -12.60 -19.40 4.90
CA ASP A 145 -11.40 -19.31 5.74
C ASP A 145 -11.05 -17.84 6.00
N ILE A 146 -11.05 -17.02 4.95
CA ILE A 146 -10.75 -15.59 5.05
C ILE A 146 -11.84 -14.83 5.82
N GLU A 147 -13.13 -15.06 5.52
CA GLU A 147 -14.27 -14.39 6.19
C GLU A 147 -14.34 -14.69 7.68
N HIS A 148 -13.88 -15.87 8.11
CA HIS A 148 -13.81 -16.28 9.52
C HIS A 148 -12.47 -15.94 10.19
N GLY A 149 -11.55 -15.29 9.48
CA GLY A 149 -10.27 -14.86 10.06
C GLY A 149 -9.26 -16.00 10.27
N PHE A 150 -9.33 -17.07 9.49
CA PHE A 150 -8.35 -18.15 9.52
C PHE A 150 -7.13 -17.85 8.63
N ASP A 151 -5.94 -18.11 9.17
CA ASP A 151 -4.67 -18.03 8.45
C ASP A 151 -4.26 -19.34 7.77
N SER A 152 -5.09 -20.39 7.90
CA SER A 152 -4.85 -21.69 7.29
C SER A 152 -6.12 -22.21 6.59
N PRO A 153 -6.00 -23.12 5.59
CA PRO A 153 -7.14 -23.58 4.80
C PRO A 153 -7.98 -24.62 5.55
N TYR A 154 -8.68 -24.18 6.59
CA TYR A 154 -9.48 -25.03 7.49
C TYR A 154 -10.63 -25.71 6.74
N TYR A 155 -11.52 -24.93 6.12
CA TYR A 155 -12.73 -25.47 5.48
C TYR A 155 -12.41 -26.37 4.30
N LYS A 156 -11.36 -26.05 3.53
CA LYS A 156 -10.93 -26.86 2.39
C LYS A 156 -10.31 -28.20 2.81
N LYS A 157 -9.66 -28.26 3.98
CA LYS A 157 -9.17 -29.52 4.57
C LYS A 157 -10.31 -30.45 4.99
N HIS A 158 -11.38 -29.89 5.55
CA HIS A 158 -12.54 -30.66 6.02
C HIS A 158 -13.58 -30.96 4.92
N ASN A 159 -13.60 -30.18 3.84
CA ASN A 159 -14.51 -30.35 2.72
C ASN A 159 -13.77 -30.18 1.38
N LYS A 160 -13.43 -31.30 0.72
CA LYS A 160 -12.78 -31.28 -0.60
C LYS A 160 -13.62 -30.63 -1.71
N LYS A 161 -14.94 -30.47 -1.52
CA LYS A 161 -15.83 -29.77 -2.46
C LYS A 161 -15.78 -28.24 -2.28
N GLU A 162 -15.03 -27.74 -1.30
CA GLU A 162 -14.91 -26.32 -1.06
C GLU A 162 -14.27 -25.61 -2.25
N LYS A 163 -14.94 -24.55 -2.72
CA LYS A 163 -14.43 -23.77 -3.85
C LYS A 163 -13.25 -22.92 -3.40
N ALA A 164 -12.20 -22.89 -4.23
CA ALA A 164 -11.11 -21.95 -4.05
C ALA A 164 -11.61 -20.50 -4.12
N LEU A 165 -10.98 -19.61 -3.36
CA LEU A 165 -11.23 -18.18 -3.47
C LEU A 165 -10.84 -17.70 -4.87
N LYS A 166 -11.69 -16.85 -5.46
CA LYS A 166 -11.45 -16.24 -6.76
C LYS A 166 -11.33 -14.73 -6.63
N GLY A 167 -10.54 -14.13 -7.50
CA GLY A 167 -10.31 -12.70 -7.52
C GLY A 167 -9.11 -12.37 -8.41
N SER A 168 -8.88 -11.08 -8.58
CA SER A 168 -7.81 -10.55 -9.43
C SER A 168 -7.22 -9.28 -8.84
N CYS A 169 -6.00 -8.97 -9.28
CA CYS A 169 -5.38 -7.68 -9.09
C CYS A 169 -4.88 -7.13 -10.44
N ASN A 170 -5.03 -5.83 -10.64
CA ASN A 170 -4.48 -5.09 -11.77
C ASN A 170 -3.81 -3.83 -11.21
N LEU A 171 -2.49 -3.72 -11.37
CA LEU A 171 -1.73 -2.58 -10.89
C LEU A 171 -0.98 -1.95 -12.05
N VAL A 172 -0.93 -0.63 -12.07
CA VAL A 172 -0.12 0.18 -12.98
C VAL A 172 0.67 1.16 -12.13
N TYR A 173 2.00 1.02 -12.18
CA TYR A 173 2.92 2.00 -11.63
C TYR A 173 3.44 2.87 -12.76
N LEU A 174 3.44 4.18 -12.54
CA LEU A 174 4.11 5.16 -13.38
C LEU A 174 5.38 5.61 -12.65
N LEU A 175 6.52 5.39 -13.29
CA LEU A 175 7.84 5.74 -12.77
C LEU A 175 8.47 6.83 -13.64
N GLU A 176 9.14 7.76 -12.97
CA GLU A 176 10.04 8.71 -13.59
C GLU A 176 11.25 7.96 -14.20
N LYS A 177 11.72 8.37 -15.37
CA LYS A 177 12.65 7.58 -16.18
C LYS A 177 14.07 7.57 -15.64
N ASP A 178 14.53 8.68 -15.09
CA ASP A 178 15.93 8.85 -14.66
C ASP A 178 16.16 8.37 -13.22
N THR A 179 15.16 8.54 -12.37
CA THR A 179 15.22 8.26 -10.92
C THR A 179 14.48 6.99 -10.53
N ALA A 180 13.62 6.46 -11.42
CA ALA A 180 12.70 5.36 -11.14
C ALA A 180 11.75 5.62 -9.96
N ILE A 181 11.60 6.89 -9.53
CA ILE A 181 10.65 7.25 -8.47
C ILE A 181 9.23 7.05 -8.98
N ILE A 182 8.38 6.47 -8.13
CA ILE A 182 6.97 6.28 -8.43
C ILE A 182 6.26 7.63 -8.41
N GLU A 183 5.85 8.12 -9.59
CA GLU A 183 5.04 9.34 -9.75
C GLU A 183 3.54 9.06 -9.62
N GLY A 184 3.12 7.83 -9.88
CA GLY A 184 1.72 7.46 -9.80
C GLY A 184 1.45 5.96 -9.69
N ILE A 185 0.34 5.62 -9.05
CA ILE A 185 -0.15 4.25 -8.87
C ILE A 185 -1.65 4.24 -9.16
N GLU A 186 -2.08 3.30 -9.98
CA GLU A 186 -3.48 2.88 -10.06
C GLU A 186 -3.55 1.37 -9.82
N ALA A 187 -4.26 0.96 -8.78
CA ALA A 187 -4.36 -0.42 -8.37
C ALA A 187 -5.81 -0.81 -8.11
N GLU A 188 -6.27 -1.86 -8.77
CA GLU A 188 -7.59 -2.45 -8.61
C GLU A 188 -7.47 -3.88 -8.11
N PHE A 189 -8.24 -4.20 -7.09
CA PHE A 189 -8.38 -5.55 -6.52
C PHE A 189 -9.84 -5.94 -6.51
N GLU A 190 -10.13 -7.16 -6.95
CA GLU A 190 -11.44 -7.78 -6.82
C GLU A 190 -11.29 -9.10 -6.07
N THR A 191 -12.10 -9.31 -5.05
CA THR A 191 -12.21 -10.58 -4.32
C THR A 191 -13.65 -11.06 -4.30
N LYS A 192 -13.89 -12.26 -4.83
CA LYS A 192 -15.23 -12.84 -5.01
C LYS A 192 -15.65 -13.64 -3.78
N PHE A 193 -15.98 -12.92 -2.72
CA PHE A 193 -16.75 -13.45 -1.58
C PHE A 193 -18.24 -13.58 -1.96
N LYS A 194 -19.08 -13.98 -1.00
CA LYS A 194 -20.55 -13.93 -1.18
C LYS A 194 -21.02 -12.50 -1.52
N GLN A 195 -20.42 -11.50 -0.87
CA GLN A 195 -20.51 -10.10 -1.26
C GLN A 195 -19.16 -9.67 -1.86
N PRO A 196 -19.06 -9.45 -3.19
CA PRO A 196 -17.81 -9.10 -3.82
C PRO A 196 -17.18 -7.85 -3.18
N LYS A 197 -15.89 -7.92 -2.87
CA LYS A 197 -15.12 -6.77 -2.38
C LYS A 197 -14.25 -6.25 -3.51
N LYS A 198 -14.34 -4.94 -3.76
CA LYS A 198 -13.47 -4.21 -4.68
C LYS A 198 -12.71 -3.13 -3.93
N VAL A 199 -11.42 -3.02 -4.22
CA VAL A 199 -10.55 -1.96 -3.69
C VAL A 199 -9.90 -1.26 -4.86
N LEU A 200 -10.03 0.06 -4.91
CA LEU A 200 -9.38 0.92 -5.88
C LEU A 200 -8.49 1.89 -5.14
N ILE A 201 -7.21 1.92 -5.49
CA ILE A 201 -6.21 2.80 -4.90
C ILE A 201 -5.61 3.63 -6.03
N LYS A 202 -5.59 4.93 -5.80
CA LYS A 202 -4.99 5.92 -6.70
C LYS A 202 -4.07 6.80 -5.89
N MET A 203 -2.83 6.90 -6.32
CA MET A 203 -1.85 7.81 -5.76
C MET A 203 -1.16 8.56 -6.89
N PHE A 204 -0.98 9.85 -6.68
CA PHE A 204 -0.27 10.72 -7.60
C PHE A 204 0.62 11.65 -6.80
N LEU A 205 1.82 11.87 -7.31
CA LEU A 205 2.71 12.87 -6.78
C LEU A 205 2.09 14.26 -6.99
N LEU A 206 1.94 15.04 -5.91
CA LEU A 206 1.26 16.35 -5.94
C LEU A 206 2.05 17.38 -6.74
N GLU A 207 3.37 17.35 -6.63
CA GLU A 207 4.29 18.21 -7.38
C GLU A 207 5.42 17.34 -7.92
N LYS A 208 5.80 17.55 -9.19
CA LYS A 208 6.98 16.87 -9.70
C LYS A 208 8.17 17.22 -8.83
N LEU A 209 8.91 16.21 -8.40
CA LEU A 209 10.20 16.43 -7.78
C LEU A 209 11.05 17.17 -8.83
N THR A 210 11.25 18.47 -8.62
CA THR A 210 12.22 19.20 -9.42
C THR A 210 13.56 18.70 -8.96
N THR A 211 14.18 17.84 -9.75
CA THR A 211 15.56 17.45 -9.53
C THR A 211 16.41 18.69 -9.81
N LYS A 212 16.53 19.61 -8.84
CA LYS A 212 17.68 20.50 -8.76
C LYS A 212 18.87 19.58 -8.49
N ARG A 213 19.45 19.02 -9.56
CA ARG A 213 20.86 18.68 -9.56
C ARG A 213 21.56 19.94 -9.06
N ASN A 214 22.22 19.87 -7.91
CA ASN A 214 23.13 20.91 -7.48
C ASN A 214 24.30 20.97 -8.48
N SER A 215 24.06 21.55 -9.64
CA SER A 215 25.05 22.30 -10.38
C SER A 215 24.61 23.75 -10.26
N MET A 216 25.42 24.57 -9.60
CA MET A 216 25.34 26.02 -9.74
C MET A 216 25.15 26.34 -11.24
N LEU A 217 24.14 27.14 -11.56
CA LEU A 217 24.11 28.23 -12.57
C LEU A 217 22.67 28.47 -13.08
N VAL A 218 22.13 29.61 -12.62
CA VAL A 218 21.18 30.56 -13.24
C VAL A 218 19.90 30.03 -13.92
N GLU A 219 18.78 30.43 -13.32
CA GLU A 219 17.40 30.29 -13.80
C GLU A 219 17.12 31.08 -15.10
N LYS A 220 16.30 30.49 -15.97
CA LYS A 220 15.20 31.20 -16.65
C LYS A 220 13.97 30.31 -16.69
N GLU A 221 12.86 30.82 -16.15
CA GLU A 221 11.55 30.20 -16.20
C GLU A 221 10.97 30.26 -17.63
N GLU A 222 10.54 29.11 -18.16
CA GLU A 222 9.57 29.07 -19.27
C GLU A 222 8.33 28.30 -18.81
N LYS A 223 7.18 28.98 -18.90
CA LYS A 223 5.85 28.40 -18.66
C LYS A 223 5.49 27.46 -19.80
N THR A 224 5.33 26.17 -19.53
CA THR A 224 4.68 25.24 -20.47
C THR A 224 3.37 24.69 -19.89
N SER A 225 2.32 24.78 -20.71
CA SER A 225 0.96 24.34 -20.44
C SER A 225 0.90 22.84 -20.16
N GLN A 226 0.32 22.47 -19.01
CA GLN A 226 0.18 21.08 -18.60
C GLN A 226 -1.00 20.43 -19.33
N THR A 227 -0.71 19.51 -20.25
CA THR A 227 -1.68 18.45 -20.59
C THR A 227 -1.82 17.53 -19.38
N GLY A 228 -3.03 17.48 -18.81
CA GLY A 228 -3.34 16.77 -17.57
C GLY A 228 -2.98 15.28 -17.62
N PHE A 229 -2.53 14.79 -16.46
CA PHE A 229 -2.11 13.42 -16.18
C PHE A 229 -3.09 12.33 -16.69
N TRP A 230 -4.40 12.59 -16.66
CA TRP A 230 -5.45 11.71 -17.20
C TRP A 230 -5.28 11.38 -18.70
N GLY A 231 -4.79 12.34 -19.49
CA GLY A 231 -4.52 12.12 -20.91
C GLY A 231 -3.32 11.20 -21.19
N LYS A 232 -2.46 10.95 -20.20
CA LYS A 232 -1.30 10.07 -20.33
C LYS A 232 -1.60 8.63 -19.91
N LEU A 233 -2.48 8.42 -18.93
CA LEU A 233 -2.90 7.09 -18.48
C LEU A 233 -3.86 6.39 -19.46
N PHE A 234 -4.76 7.12 -20.11
CA PHE A 234 -5.84 6.54 -20.92
C PHE A 234 -5.61 6.55 -22.44
N LYS A 235 -4.43 6.93 -22.92
CA LYS A 235 -4.11 6.77 -24.35
C LYS A 235 -3.88 5.28 -24.66
N LYS A 236 -4.81 4.73 -25.45
CA LYS A 236 -4.72 3.40 -26.10
C LYS A 236 -3.58 3.37 -27.10
#